data_AF-A0A143YAR3-F1
#
_entry.id   AF-A0A143YAR3-F1
#
_cell.length_a   1.000
_cell.length_b   1.000
_cell.length_c   1.000
_cell.angle_alpha   90.00
_cell.angle_beta   90.00
_cell.angle_gamma   90.00
#
_symmetry.space_group_name_H-M   'P 1'
#
loop_
_entity.id
_entity.type
_entity.pdbx_description
1 polymer ?
#
loop_
_entity_poly.entity_id
_entity_poly.type
_entity_poly.pdbx_seq_one_letter_code
_entity_poly.pdbx_strand_id
1 'polypeptide(L)'
;MGRGGGGGSRGGGGSFGGSRGGGGRSFGGGMGRGGGSFGGGGGSFGGGGGFRFPRNIGSGGPIIRTGPIITGGPIFGGGGRGRRGGTGCGIGCGIIAIVFIVLAVIVALLFSFNSGPSTSGSSGNNDITKSTVVRDPLPKGSVNETGYYTDTIGWIGNPTKLTDGMKYFYQKTGVQPYLYLTDNINGSTTPSTDELKTFTNELYDKLFTDEAHLLLVFFEHDPGAYMDYYVTGTQAKTVIDTEAGNVLLDYIDKYYYGKLTDEVFFSNVFRDSADRIMTVTRSPWIIVLTILGVLLLLSLLYLWWSHAKKQKNLEAQQTEEMLKTPLDTFGNTEAEELAKKYDDETKTTADVTIKSEDESNKTEEKP
;
A
#
# COMPACT_ATOMS: atom_id res chain seq x y z
N MET A 1 59.61 14.44 50.10
CA MET A 1 59.51 14.68 48.64
C MET A 1 58.05 14.55 48.26
N GLY A 2 57.38 15.67 47.99
CA GLY A 2 55.97 15.71 47.61
C GLY A 2 55.78 15.86 46.10
N ARG A 3 54.69 15.27 45.61
CA ARG A 3 53.92 15.51 44.36
C ARG A 3 52.84 14.41 44.34
N GLY A 4 51.53 14.62 44.49
CA GLY A 4 50.71 15.81 44.35
C GLY A 4 50.19 15.95 42.92
N GLY A 5 48.90 15.67 42.70
CA GLY A 5 48.12 16.23 41.60
C GLY A 5 47.47 15.24 40.64
N GLY A 6 46.14 15.09 40.75
CA GLY A 6 45.29 14.47 39.75
C GLY A 6 44.84 15.43 38.63
N GLY A 7 44.09 14.86 37.69
CA GLY A 7 43.36 15.51 36.59
C GLY A 7 43.05 14.43 35.55
N GLY A 8 41.82 14.08 35.19
CA GLY A 8 40.60 14.88 35.17
C GLY A 8 40.36 15.42 33.76
N SER A 9 39.90 14.56 32.85
CA SER A 9 39.23 14.95 31.60
C SER A 9 38.05 13.99 31.42
N ARG A 10 36.79 14.37 31.70
CA ARG A 10 35.90 15.23 30.87
C ARG A 10 36.00 14.76 29.41
N GLY A 11 35.05 14.03 28.82
CA GLY A 11 33.60 14.22 28.86
C GLY A 11 33.19 15.04 27.65
N GLY A 12 32.40 14.46 26.73
CA GLY A 12 31.76 15.21 25.63
C GLY A 12 31.89 14.54 24.26
N GLY A 13 31.16 13.45 24.06
CA GLY A 13 30.85 12.90 22.74
C GLY A 13 29.40 12.48 22.74
N GLY A 14 28.51 13.46 22.87
CA GLY A 14 27.08 13.21 22.75
C GLY A 14 26.82 12.74 21.33
N SER A 15 26.69 11.44 21.13
CA SER A 15 26.05 10.91 19.92
C SER A 15 24.66 11.53 19.87
N PHE A 16 24.44 12.47 18.96
CA PHE A 16 23.12 12.84 18.50
C PHE A 16 22.54 11.60 17.81
N GLY A 17 22.02 10.68 18.63
CA GLY A 17 21.46 9.39 18.23
C GLY A 17 20.09 9.57 17.60
N GLY A 18 20.06 10.21 16.43
CA GLY A 18 18.95 10.20 15.49
C GLY A 18 19.41 9.52 14.19
N SER A 19 18.52 8.79 13.53
CA SER A 19 18.81 8.27 12.19
C SER A 19 18.84 9.42 11.18
N ARG A 20 19.99 10.08 11.00
CA ARG A 20 20.23 11.11 9.98
C ARG A 20 19.86 10.61 8.57
N GLY A 21 19.51 11.54 7.69
CA GLY A 21 19.28 11.24 6.28
C GLY A 21 20.58 11.36 5.49
N GLY A 22 20.77 10.52 4.48
CA GLY A 22 21.92 10.64 3.58
C GLY A 22 21.85 9.69 2.40
N GLY A 23 22.54 10.06 1.32
CA GLY A 23 22.58 9.32 0.06
C GLY A 23 23.63 9.91 -0.87
N GLY A 24 24.10 9.14 -1.83
CA GLY A 24 25.14 9.59 -2.77
C GLY A 24 25.20 8.74 -4.02
N ARG A 25 25.87 9.27 -5.04
CA ARG A 25 26.05 8.68 -6.37
C ARG A 25 27.51 8.76 -6.80
N SER A 26 27.80 8.04 -7.87
CA SER A 26 29.10 8.07 -8.53
C SER A 26 28.85 7.96 -10.03
N PHE A 27 29.44 8.87 -10.80
CA PHE A 27 29.23 8.97 -12.25
C PHE A 27 30.59 9.12 -12.96
N GLY A 28 30.85 8.28 -13.97
CA GLY A 28 32.14 8.22 -14.68
C GLY A 28 32.62 6.77 -14.85
N GLY A 29 32.96 6.37 -16.07
CA GLY A 29 33.12 4.97 -16.46
C GLY A 29 34.40 4.28 -15.98
N GLY A 30 34.25 3.04 -15.51
CA GLY A 30 35.18 1.95 -15.83
C GLY A 30 36.32 1.66 -14.85
N MET A 31 36.03 1.18 -13.64
CA MET A 31 36.86 0.13 -13.03
C MET A 31 35.97 -0.78 -12.18
N GLY A 32 35.75 -2.00 -12.68
CA GLY A 32 34.97 -3.00 -11.96
C GLY A 32 35.63 -3.35 -10.63
N ARG A 33 34.90 -3.14 -9.54
CA ARG A 33 34.97 -3.91 -8.30
C ARG A 33 33.69 -3.71 -7.49
N GLY A 34 32.87 -4.77 -7.46
CA GLY A 34 32.04 -5.14 -6.31
C GLY A 34 30.82 -4.27 -6.02
N GLY A 35 29.65 -4.83 -6.24
CA GLY A 35 28.38 -4.19 -5.99
C GLY A 35 28.11 -3.85 -4.52
N GLY A 36 27.27 -2.84 -4.34
CA GLY A 36 26.58 -2.53 -3.10
C GLY A 36 25.19 -2.02 -3.43
N SER A 37 24.19 -2.88 -3.27
CA SER A 37 22.80 -2.43 -3.14
C SER A 37 22.72 -1.50 -1.94
N PHE A 38 22.48 -0.20 -2.18
CA PHE A 38 22.13 0.72 -1.11
C PHE A 38 20.66 0.50 -0.73
N GLY A 39 20.43 -0.49 0.14
CA GLY A 39 19.20 -0.67 0.89
C GLY A 39 19.25 0.21 2.14
N GLY A 40 18.22 1.03 2.32
CA GLY A 40 18.07 1.93 3.46
C GLY A 40 18.12 1.20 4.80
N GLY A 41 18.95 1.71 5.72
CA GLY A 41 18.94 1.32 7.12
C GLY A 41 17.74 1.95 7.83
N GLY A 42 16.63 1.22 7.86
CA GLY A 42 15.51 1.44 8.78
C GLY A 42 15.51 0.35 9.85
N GLY A 43 15.66 0.74 11.12
CA GLY A 43 15.71 -0.19 12.24
C GLY A 43 14.38 -0.91 12.49
N SER A 44 14.48 -2.18 12.88
CA SER A 44 13.42 -2.90 13.58
C SER A 44 14.02 -3.61 14.79
N PHE A 45 13.60 -3.15 15.97
CA PHE A 45 13.57 -3.97 17.18
C PHE A 45 12.57 -5.12 16.97
N GLY A 46 12.94 -6.34 17.38
CA GLY A 46 11.97 -7.44 17.44
C GLY A 46 12.59 -8.83 17.48
N GLY A 47 12.99 -9.26 18.68
CA GLY A 47 12.73 -10.59 19.23
C GLY A 47 13.07 -11.88 18.46
N GLY A 48 13.84 -12.74 19.14
CA GLY A 48 13.52 -14.17 19.18
C GLY A 48 14.57 -15.11 18.59
N GLY A 49 14.88 -16.17 19.36
CA GLY A 49 15.89 -17.21 19.11
C GLY A 49 15.98 -17.71 17.66
N GLY A 50 17.15 -18.05 17.14
CA GLY A 50 18.16 -18.87 17.78
C GLY A 50 17.87 -20.34 17.54
N PHE A 51 18.03 -20.84 16.31
CA PHE A 51 18.38 -22.25 16.04
C PHE A 51 19.11 -22.37 14.69
N ARG A 52 20.31 -22.93 14.75
CA ARG A 52 21.13 -23.40 13.62
C ARG A 52 20.76 -24.86 13.34
N PHE A 53 20.74 -25.29 12.08
CA PHE A 53 21.26 -26.58 11.53
C PHE A 53 20.93 -26.71 10.02
N PRO A 54 21.62 -27.56 9.23
CA PRO A 54 22.23 -27.16 7.95
C PRO A 54 21.65 -27.82 6.68
N ARG A 55 22.23 -27.40 5.54
CA ARG A 55 22.04 -27.88 4.16
C ARG A 55 22.19 -29.40 3.97
N ASN A 56 21.42 -29.97 3.04
CA ASN A 56 21.79 -31.09 2.15
C ASN A 56 20.88 -31.03 0.90
N ILE A 57 21.37 -30.74 -0.31
CA ILE A 57 21.90 -31.67 -1.34
C ILE A 57 20.92 -32.81 -1.68
N GLY A 58 20.22 -32.63 -2.81
CA GLY A 58 20.42 -33.44 -4.02
C GLY A 58 19.86 -34.87 -4.10
N SER A 59 19.20 -35.12 -5.24
CA SER A 59 19.21 -36.37 -6.04
C SER A 59 18.18 -37.47 -5.73
N GLY A 60 17.36 -37.78 -6.76
CA GLY A 60 17.08 -39.17 -7.15
C GLY A 60 15.62 -39.62 -7.01
N GLY A 61 14.87 -39.66 -8.12
CA GLY A 61 13.71 -40.57 -8.27
C GLY A 61 14.17 -42.02 -8.53
N PRO A 62 13.35 -42.95 -9.08
CA PRO A 62 11.90 -42.95 -9.35
C PRO A 62 11.20 -44.21 -8.75
N ILE A 63 9.90 -44.45 -9.06
CA ILE A 63 9.29 -45.76 -9.49
C ILE A 63 7.81 -45.97 -9.03
N ILE A 64 6.92 -45.98 -10.03
CA ILE A 64 5.88 -46.99 -10.40
C ILE A 64 4.81 -47.46 -9.37
N ARG A 65 3.55 -47.08 -9.64
CA ARG A 65 2.36 -47.91 -9.98
C ARG A 65 2.11 -49.19 -9.15
N THR A 66 0.94 -49.29 -8.51
CA THR A 66 -0.07 -50.40 -8.56
C THR A 66 -1.08 -50.30 -7.40
N GLY A 67 -2.38 -50.51 -7.66
CA GLY A 67 -3.43 -50.68 -6.63
C GLY A 67 -3.55 -52.15 -6.17
N PRO A 68 -4.77 -52.64 -5.80
CA PRO A 68 -5.59 -52.30 -4.62
C PRO A 68 -6.08 -53.56 -3.85
N ILE A 69 -6.29 -53.54 -2.52
CA ILE A 69 -7.03 -54.57 -1.73
C ILE A 69 -7.55 -53.90 -0.42
N ILE A 70 -8.84 -53.56 -0.23
CA ILE A 70 -10.02 -54.31 0.27
C ILE A 70 -9.83 -55.07 1.61
N THR A 71 -10.49 -54.59 2.67
CA THR A 71 -11.06 -55.33 3.82
C THR A 71 -11.79 -54.26 4.67
N GLY A 72 -13.04 -54.32 5.10
CA GLY A 72 -14.08 -55.36 5.18
C GLY A 72 -14.88 -55.09 6.46
N GLY A 73 -16.18 -54.79 6.39
CA GLY A 73 -17.01 -54.59 7.59
C GLY A 73 -18.31 -53.79 7.37
N PRO A 74 -19.53 -54.37 7.47
CA PRO A 74 -20.72 -53.86 6.75
C PRO A 74 -21.98 -53.54 7.60
N ILE A 75 -22.92 -52.82 6.94
CA ILE A 75 -24.41 -52.87 7.02
C ILE A 75 -25.14 -52.28 8.25
N PHE A 76 -25.94 -51.24 7.99
CA PHE A 76 -27.43 -51.17 8.06
C PHE A 76 -27.81 -49.77 7.52
N GLY A 77 -28.40 -49.62 6.32
CA GLY A 77 -29.84 -49.79 6.05
C GLY A 77 -30.60 -48.50 6.43
N GLY A 78 -31.34 -47.77 5.60
CA GLY A 78 -31.73 -47.90 4.21
C GLY A 78 -32.65 -46.71 3.86
N GLY A 79 -32.65 -46.34 2.57
CA GLY A 79 -33.76 -45.81 1.76
C GLY A 79 -34.71 -44.72 2.29
N GLY A 80 -34.90 -43.67 1.48
CA GLY A 80 -36.17 -42.93 1.51
C GLY A 80 -36.15 -41.57 0.81
N ARG A 81 -36.65 -41.53 -0.42
CA ARG A 81 -36.83 -40.34 -1.27
C ARG A 81 -37.82 -39.34 -0.67
N GLY A 82 -37.59 -38.04 -0.92
CA GLY A 82 -38.62 -37.01 -0.74
C GLY A 82 -38.19 -35.64 -1.25
N ARG A 83 -38.68 -35.24 -2.43
CA ARG A 83 -38.61 -33.87 -2.94
C ARG A 83 -39.40 -32.91 -2.03
N ARG A 84 -38.84 -31.74 -1.74
CA ARG A 84 -39.49 -30.44 -1.48
C ARG A 84 -38.35 -29.42 -1.57
N GLY A 85 -38.29 -28.55 -2.58
CA GLY A 85 -39.25 -27.50 -2.82
C GLY A 85 -38.84 -26.30 -1.95
N GLY A 86 -38.14 -25.33 -2.56
CA GLY A 86 -37.60 -24.19 -1.82
C GLY A 86 -36.81 -23.22 -2.69
N THR A 87 -37.36 -22.87 -3.87
CA THR A 87 -37.01 -21.66 -4.59
C THR A 87 -37.46 -20.48 -3.73
N GLY A 88 -36.55 -19.74 -3.10
CA GLY A 88 -36.96 -18.64 -2.25
C GLY A 88 -35.81 -17.81 -1.71
N CYS A 89 -35.75 -16.57 -2.20
CA CYS A 89 -35.23 -15.38 -1.53
C CYS A 89 -33.70 -15.24 -1.38
N GLY A 90 -33.12 -14.33 -2.17
CA GLY A 90 -31.73 -13.90 -1.98
C GLY A 90 -31.16 -12.91 -3.00
N ILE A 91 -31.98 -12.33 -3.88
CA ILE A 91 -31.51 -11.36 -4.89
C ILE A 91 -31.01 -10.04 -4.23
N GLY A 92 -31.37 -9.78 -2.97
CA GLY A 92 -30.88 -8.63 -2.20
C GLY A 92 -29.43 -8.78 -1.69
N CYS A 93 -29.02 -9.96 -1.25
CA CYS A 93 -27.70 -10.15 -0.63
C CYS A 93 -26.56 -10.23 -1.65
N GLY A 94 -26.82 -10.79 -2.84
CA GLY A 94 -25.81 -10.88 -3.90
C GLY A 94 -25.41 -9.50 -4.45
N ILE A 95 -26.38 -8.60 -4.62
CA ILE A 95 -26.12 -7.25 -5.13
C ILE A 95 -25.38 -6.41 -4.08
N ILE A 96 -25.75 -6.51 -2.81
CA ILE A 96 -25.04 -5.82 -1.72
C ILE A 96 -23.60 -6.33 -1.62
N ALA A 97 -23.37 -7.64 -1.70
CA ALA A 97 -22.03 -8.22 -1.71
C ALA A 97 -21.21 -7.74 -2.92
N ILE A 98 -21.81 -7.67 -4.12
CA ILE A 98 -21.15 -7.14 -5.32
C ILE A 98 -20.79 -5.66 -5.16
N VAL A 99 -21.68 -4.84 -4.59
CA VAL A 99 -21.40 -3.41 -4.32
C VAL A 99 -20.26 -3.26 -3.32
N PHE A 100 -20.25 -4.05 -2.24
CA PHE A 100 -19.14 -4.05 -1.29
C PHE A 100 -17.82 -4.54 -1.89
N ILE A 101 -17.87 -5.54 -2.78
CA ILE A 101 -16.68 -6.03 -3.50
C ILE A 101 -16.16 -4.95 -4.46
N VAL A 102 -17.03 -4.30 -5.23
CA VAL A 102 -16.65 -3.20 -6.14
C VAL A 102 -16.08 -2.03 -5.35
N LEU A 103 -16.69 -1.67 -4.22
CA LEU A 103 -16.21 -0.60 -3.35
C LEU A 103 -14.86 -0.97 -2.70
N ALA A 104 -14.69 -2.22 -2.28
CA ALA A 104 -13.41 -2.74 -1.77
C ALA A 104 -12.33 -2.77 -2.84
N VAL A 105 -12.65 -3.10 -4.10
CA VAL A 105 -11.72 -3.05 -5.24
C VAL A 105 -11.34 -1.62 -5.58
N ILE A 106 -12.29 -0.67 -5.55
CA ILE A 106 -12.01 0.75 -5.75
C ILE A 106 -11.12 1.29 -4.64
N VAL A 107 -11.43 0.97 -3.37
CA VAL A 107 -10.58 1.35 -2.22
C VAL A 107 -9.20 0.70 -2.34
N ALA A 108 -9.12 -0.59 -2.69
CA ALA A 108 -7.86 -1.29 -2.88
C ALA A 108 -7.04 -0.71 -4.04
N LEU A 109 -7.67 -0.28 -5.13
CA LEU A 109 -6.99 0.41 -6.23
C LEU A 109 -6.50 1.80 -5.79
N LEU A 110 -7.33 2.58 -5.08
CA LEU A 110 -6.93 3.90 -4.55
C LEU A 110 -5.78 3.81 -3.53
N PHE A 111 -5.73 2.75 -2.71
CA PHE A 111 -4.60 2.44 -1.84
C PHE A 111 -3.38 1.91 -2.61
N SER A 112 -3.59 1.05 -3.62
CA SER A 112 -2.51 0.52 -4.47
C SER A 112 -1.86 1.59 -5.34
N PHE A 113 -2.58 2.67 -5.68
CA PHE A 113 -2.03 3.84 -6.37
C PHE A 113 -1.41 4.89 -5.43
N ASN A 114 -1.67 4.83 -4.12
CA ASN A 114 -0.94 5.61 -3.10
C ASN A 114 0.39 4.95 -2.72
N SER A 115 0.51 3.65 -2.93
CA SER A 115 1.81 2.96 -3.02
C SER A 115 2.46 3.39 -4.34
N GLY A 116 3.10 4.56 -4.34
CA GLY A 116 3.84 5.04 -5.50
C GLY A 116 4.73 3.93 -6.07
N PRO A 117 4.88 3.81 -7.40
CA PRO A 117 5.78 2.83 -7.95
C PRO A 117 7.16 3.15 -7.39
N SER A 118 7.68 2.26 -6.55
CA SER A 118 9.08 2.22 -6.18
C SER A 118 9.85 1.86 -7.45
N THR A 119 10.09 2.87 -8.29
CA THR A 119 10.97 2.77 -9.45
C THR A 119 12.39 2.75 -8.89
N SER A 120 12.81 1.56 -8.50
CA SER A 120 14.20 1.14 -8.46
C SER A 120 14.86 1.50 -9.79
N GLY A 121 16.01 2.15 -9.68
CA GLY A 121 16.67 2.88 -10.76
C GLY A 121 16.88 2.10 -12.05
N SER A 122 16.77 2.84 -13.14
CA SER A 122 17.45 2.51 -14.38
C SER A 122 18.22 3.75 -14.81
N SER A 123 19.54 3.60 -14.82
CA SER A 123 20.49 4.51 -15.44
C SER A 123 20.04 4.85 -16.86
N GLY A 124 20.11 6.14 -17.21
CA GLY A 124 20.06 6.60 -18.60
C GLY A 124 18.91 7.56 -18.98
N ASN A 125 17.97 7.85 -18.08
CA ASN A 125 16.96 8.88 -18.33
C ASN A 125 17.18 10.07 -17.39
N ASN A 126 17.25 11.29 -17.94
CA ASN A 126 17.35 12.57 -17.20
C ASN A 126 16.06 12.90 -16.41
N ASP A 127 15.34 11.88 -15.95
CA ASP A 127 14.07 12.01 -15.27
C ASP A 127 14.30 12.40 -13.82
N ILE A 128 13.81 13.59 -13.45
CA ILE A 128 13.87 14.08 -12.08
C ILE A 128 12.83 13.34 -11.22
N THR A 129 13.27 12.81 -10.07
CA THR A 129 12.46 12.14 -9.05
C THR A 129 11.19 12.95 -8.78
N LYS A 130 10.07 12.24 -8.65
CA LYS A 130 8.78 12.86 -8.32
C LYS A 130 8.75 13.14 -6.82
N SER A 131 8.43 14.37 -6.46
CA SER A 131 8.11 14.71 -5.09
C SER A 131 6.66 14.30 -4.82
N THR A 132 6.44 13.23 -4.07
CA THR A 132 5.08 12.71 -3.77
C THR A 132 4.61 13.06 -2.37
N VAL A 133 5.55 13.32 -1.47
CA VAL A 133 5.31 13.69 -0.07
C VAL A 133 5.05 15.20 0.06
N VAL A 134 4.07 15.58 0.88
CA VAL A 134 3.83 16.98 1.29
C VAL A 134 4.82 17.34 2.38
N ARG A 135 5.54 18.45 2.22
CA ARG A 135 6.57 18.92 3.15
C ARG A 135 6.29 20.35 3.56
N ASP A 136 6.39 20.61 4.86
CA ASP A 136 6.38 21.96 5.41
C ASP A 136 7.83 22.43 5.59
N PRO A 137 8.15 23.71 5.31
CA PRO A 137 9.47 24.25 5.60
C PRO A 137 9.81 24.11 7.08
N LEU A 138 11.10 23.96 7.41
CA LEU A 138 11.52 24.03 8.80
C LEU A 138 11.14 25.38 9.42
N PRO A 139 10.77 25.41 10.71
CA PRO A 139 10.50 26.65 11.43
C PRO A 139 11.67 27.63 11.35
N LYS A 140 11.35 28.92 11.28
CA LYS A 140 12.38 29.98 11.34
C LYS A 140 13.14 29.89 12.67
N GLY A 141 14.46 30.03 12.61
CA GLY A 141 15.34 29.91 13.78
C GLY A 141 15.75 28.48 14.13
N SER A 142 15.36 27.47 13.34
CA SER A 142 15.87 26.10 13.49
C SER A 142 17.36 25.96 13.18
N VAL A 143 17.88 26.82 12.29
CA VAL A 143 19.27 26.80 11.80
C VAL A 143 20.12 27.80 12.59
N ASN A 144 21.30 27.37 13.04
CA ASN A 144 22.38 28.25 13.46
C ASN A 144 23.21 28.63 12.22
N GLU A 145 22.91 29.79 11.62
CA GLU A 145 23.39 30.11 10.28
C GLU A 145 24.91 30.06 10.13
N THR A 146 25.39 29.29 9.16
CA THR A 146 26.82 29.18 8.80
C THR A 146 27.13 29.85 7.46
N GLY A 147 28.39 29.76 7.02
CA GLY A 147 28.72 29.92 5.61
C GLY A 147 27.99 28.91 4.73
N TYR A 148 28.07 29.08 3.40
CA TYR A 148 27.34 28.22 2.46
C TYR A 148 28.22 27.18 1.76
N TYR A 149 29.53 27.37 1.71
CA TYR A 149 30.39 26.42 1.03
C TYR A 149 31.84 26.47 1.53
N THR A 150 32.55 25.38 1.27
CA THR A 150 34.01 25.30 1.26
C THR A 150 34.43 24.79 -0.10
N ASP A 151 35.39 25.48 -0.72
CA ASP A 151 35.95 25.10 -2.01
C ASP A 151 37.46 24.90 -1.86
N THR A 152 37.90 23.65 -1.87
CA THR A 152 39.33 23.33 -1.74
C THR A 152 40.04 23.22 -3.09
N ILE A 153 39.29 23.22 -4.19
CA ILE A 153 39.80 22.99 -5.55
C ILE A 153 39.74 24.23 -6.44
N GLY A 154 39.08 25.30 -5.99
CA GLY A 154 39.07 26.61 -6.64
C GLY A 154 38.10 26.72 -7.82
N TRP A 155 37.02 25.97 -7.81
CA TRP A 155 35.98 25.99 -8.84
C TRP A 155 35.09 27.24 -8.77
N ILE A 156 34.89 27.81 -7.58
CA ILE A 156 33.95 28.91 -7.36
C ILE A 156 34.65 30.26 -7.55
N GLY A 157 34.55 30.81 -8.75
CA GLY A 157 35.01 32.17 -9.09
C GLY A 157 34.02 33.27 -8.70
N ASN A 158 32.71 32.99 -8.68
CA ASN A 158 31.65 33.93 -8.29
C ASN A 158 30.79 33.43 -7.12
N PRO A 159 31.20 33.70 -5.87
CA PRO A 159 30.48 33.27 -4.67
C PRO A 159 29.05 33.81 -4.58
N THR A 160 28.80 35.02 -5.09
CA THR A 160 27.45 35.61 -5.05
C THR A 160 26.48 34.82 -5.92
N LYS A 161 26.94 34.33 -7.08
CA LYS A 161 26.10 33.55 -7.97
C LYS A 161 25.76 32.18 -7.40
N LEU A 162 26.73 31.49 -6.81
CA LEU A 162 26.51 30.22 -6.09
C LEU A 162 25.52 30.41 -4.95
N THR A 163 25.80 31.38 -4.07
CA THR A 163 25.03 31.56 -2.83
C THR A 163 23.61 32.05 -3.06
N ASP A 164 23.29 32.67 -4.20
CA ASP A 164 21.91 33.04 -4.55
C ASP A 164 20.99 31.81 -4.59
N GLY A 165 21.38 30.75 -5.31
CA GLY A 165 20.62 29.50 -5.37
C GLY A 165 20.54 28.78 -4.02
N MET A 166 21.64 28.78 -3.27
CA MET A 166 21.70 28.16 -1.93
C MET A 166 20.82 28.89 -0.91
N LYS A 167 20.81 30.23 -0.92
CA LYS A 167 19.92 31.06 -0.11
C LYS A 167 18.46 30.84 -0.49
N TYR A 168 18.16 30.72 -1.78
CA TYR A 168 16.82 30.40 -2.23
C TYR A 168 16.35 29.03 -1.71
N PHE A 169 17.22 28.01 -1.74
CA PHE A 169 16.91 26.70 -1.14
C PHE A 169 16.59 26.81 0.34
N TYR A 170 17.41 27.54 1.11
CA TYR A 170 17.18 27.76 2.53
C TYR A 170 15.85 28.51 2.78
N GLN A 171 15.58 29.58 2.04
CA GLN A 171 14.33 30.35 2.16
C GLN A 171 13.09 29.50 1.91
N LYS A 172 13.16 28.55 0.96
CA LYS A 172 11.99 27.75 0.56
C LYS A 172 11.76 26.54 1.46
N THR A 173 12.84 25.92 1.95
CA THR A 173 12.79 24.66 2.70
C THR A 173 12.98 24.84 4.21
N GLY A 174 13.54 25.97 4.64
CA GLY A 174 14.00 26.20 6.01
C GLY A 174 15.27 25.40 6.39
N VAL A 175 15.83 24.61 5.48
CA VAL A 175 17.06 23.82 5.68
C VAL A 175 18.23 24.56 5.03
N GLN A 176 19.29 24.86 5.78
CA GLN A 176 20.45 25.52 5.19
C GLN A 176 21.33 24.51 4.46
N PRO A 177 21.57 24.66 3.15
CA PRO A 177 22.51 23.81 2.43
C PRO A 177 23.95 24.30 2.64
N TYR A 178 24.87 23.36 2.64
CA TYR A 178 26.30 23.58 2.66
C TYR A 178 26.97 22.71 1.58
N LEU A 179 27.78 23.32 0.72
CA LEU A 179 28.51 22.64 -0.35
C LEU A 179 29.99 22.50 0.02
N TYR A 180 30.54 21.29 -0.05
CA TYR A 180 31.96 21.05 0.13
C TYR A 180 32.55 20.45 -1.15
N LEU A 181 33.40 21.21 -1.83
CA LEU A 181 34.06 20.81 -3.07
C LEU A 181 35.48 20.34 -2.77
N THR A 182 35.83 19.15 -3.23
CA THR A 182 37.15 18.56 -3.01
C THR A 182 37.54 17.57 -4.11
N ASP A 183 38.83 17.38 -4.34
CA ASP A 183 39.43 16.34 -5.18
C ASP A 183 40.16 15.27 -4.35
N ASN A 184 40.07 15.39 -3.02
CA ASN A 184 40.78 14.54 -2.08
C ASN A 184 39.91 14.22 -0.85
N ILE A 185 39.87 12.94 -0.48
CA ILE A 185 39.22 12.46 0.74
C ILE A 185 40.27 11.75 1.58
N ASN A 186 40.63 12.34 2.73
CA ASN A 186 41.60 11.77 3.68
C ASN A 186 42.94 11.34 3.05
N GLY A 187 43.44 12.09 2.07
CA GLY A 187 44.68 11.80 1.34
C GLY A 187 44.48 10.96 0.07
N SER A 188 43.28 10.42 -0.19
CA SER A 188 42.97 9.62 -1.37
C SER A 188 42.32 10.43 -2.49
N THR A 189 42.81 10.26 -3.72
CA THR A 189 42.21 10.77 -4.96
C THR A 189 41.34 9.71 -5.66
N THR A 190 41.23 8.51 -5.09
CA THR A 190 40.35 7.43 -5.57
C THR A 190 39.57 6.80 -4.42
N PRO A 191 38.82 7.60 -3.64
CA PRO A 191 38.07 7.09 -2.50
C PRO A 191 36.95 6.15 -2.94
N SER A 192 36.63 5.19 -2.09
CA SER A 192 35.41 4.40 -2.21
C SER A 192 34.18 5.21 -1.76
N THR A 193 32.98 4.79 -2.19
CA THR A 193 31.72 5.44 -1.76
C THR A 193 31.54 5.38 -0.24
N ASP A 194 32.01 4.31 0.41
CA ASP A 194 31.96 4.18 1.87
C ASP A 194 32.92 5.14 2.58
N GLU A 195 34.10 5.40 2.02
CA GLU A 195 35.02 6.43 2.52
C GLU A 195 34.42 7.82 2.37
N LEU A 196 33.84 8.15 1.21
CA LEU A 196 33.16 9.43 0.98
C LEU A 196 31.99 9.62 1.95
N LYS A 197 31.16 8.59 2.16
CA LYS A 197 30.07 8.61 3.13
C LYS A 197 30.59 8.85 4.54
N THR A 198 31.62 8.13 4.96
CA THR A 198 32.20 8.25 6.31
C THR A 198 32.75 9.66 6.53
N PHE A 199 33.54 10.14 5.57
CA PHE A 199 34.07 11.51 5.56
C PHE A 199 32.96 12.55 5.68
N THR A 200 31.88 12.41 4.89
CA THR A 200 30.77 13.37 4.88
C THR A 200 30.04 13.41 6.22
N ASN A 201 29.80 12.25 6.85
CA ASN A 201 29.16 12.19 8.17
C ASN A 201 30.02 12.84 9.25
N GLU A 202 31.32 12.53 9.27
CA GLU A 202 32.25 13.14 10.22
C GLU A 202 32.41 14.64 10.00
N LEU A 203 32.39 15.09 8.74
CA LEU A 203 32.46 16.50 8.39
C LEU A 203 31.21 17.25 8.84
N TYR A 204 30.03 16.65 8.73
CA TYR A 204 28.78 17.23 9.25
C TYR A 204 28.90 17.56 10.73
N ASP A 205 29.37 16.61 11.55
CA ASP A 205 29.54 16.79 13.00
C ASP A 205 30.57 17.87 13.37
N LYS A 206 31.54 18.13 12.48
CA LYS A 206 32.55 19.16 12.67
C LYS A 206 32.04 20.55 12.29
N LEU A 207 31.19 20.64 11.26
CA LEU A 207 30.71 21.90 10.71
C LEU A 207 29.48 22.46 11.43
N PHE A 208 28.59 21.58 11.89
CA PHE A 208 27.28 22.00 12.40
C PHE A 208 27.06 21.56 13.84
N THR A 209 26.49 22.47 14.62
CA THR A 209 26.07 22.21 16.00
C THR A 209 24.57 21.97 16.13
N ASP A 210 23.84 22.06 15.02
CA ASP A 210 22.40 21.82 14.93
C ASP A 210 22.10 20.63 13.99
N GLU A 211 20.82 20.30 13.86
CA GLU A 211 20.34 19.20 13.03
C GLU A 211 19.47 19.72 11.86
N ALA A 212 19.62 21.00 11.48
CA ALA A 212 18.81 21.71 10.48
C ALA A 212 19.59 22.03 9.19
N HIS A 213 20.81 21.50 9.04
CA HIS A 213 21.62 21.62 7.83
C HIS A 213 21.51 20.42 6.89
N LEU A 214 21.75 20.69 5.60
CA LEU A 214 22.08 19.71 4.56
C LEU A 214 23.54 19.94 4.12
N LEU A 215 24.39 18.94 4.27
CA LEU A 215 25.75 18.95 3.72
C LEU A 215 25.76 18.14 2.43
N LEU A 216 26.28 18.71 1.35
CA LEU A 216 26.63 18.02 0.11
C LEU A 216 28.15 18.06 -0.05
N VAL A 217 28.79 16.90 -0.02
CA VAL A 217 30.19 16.76 -0.45
C VAL A 217 30.18 16.32 -1.91
N PHE A 218 30.81 17.12 -2.76
CA PHE A 218 31.00 16.85 -4.18
C PHE A 218 32.50 16.63 -4.42
N PHE A 219 32.83 15.41 -4.80
CA PHE A 219 34.19 14.93 -5.02
C PHE A 219 34.45 14.79 -6.52
N GLU A 220 35.48 15.47 -7.02
CA GLU A 220 35.96 15.30 -8.39
C GLU A 220 37.46 15.49 -8.46
N HIS A 221 38.18 14.41 -8.78
CA HIS A 221 39.61 14.45 -9.04
C HIS A 221 39.91 14.52 -10.54
N ASP A 222 39.26 13.64 -11.31
CA ASP A 222 39.40 13.58 -12.76
C ASP A 222 38.20 14.27 -13.42
N PRO A 223 38.43 15.24 -14.33
CA PRO A 223 37.36 15.93 -15.03
C PRO A 223 36.37 14.97 -15.70
N GLY A 224 35.08 15.11 -15.41
CA GLY A 224 34.04 14.28 -15.99
C GLY A 224 33.72 13.00 -15.21
N ALA A 225 34.39 12.76 -14.08
CA ALA A 225 34.12 11.66 -13.16
C ALA A 225 33.99 12.14 -11.71
N TYR A 226 32.76 12.27 -11.23
CA TYR A 226 32.45 12.74 -9.87
C TYR A 226 31.85 11.65 -8.99
N MET A 227 32.00 11.86 -7.68
CA MET A 227 31.24 11.17 -6.65
C MET A 227 30.61 12.22 -5.74
N ASP A 228 29.39 11.99 -5.30
CA ASP A 228 28.73 12.87 -4.35
C ASP A 228 28.14 12.09 -3.19
N TYR A 229 28.01 12.77 -2.06
CA TYR A 229 27.26 12.26 -0.92
C TYR A 229 26.68 13.43 -0.14
N TYR A 230 25.38 13.35 0.16
CA TYR A 230 24.73 14.30 1.04
C TYR A 230 24.42 13.67 2.40
N VAL A 231 24.47 14.49 3.44
CA VAL A 231 24.02 14.18 4.80
C VAL A 231 23.10 15.31 5.27
N THR A 232 22.05 14.94 5.99
CA THR A 232 21.10 15.87 6.59
C THR A 232 21.01 15.62 8.07
N GLY A 233 20.84 16.69 8.84
CA GLY A 233 20.51 16.57 10.25
C GLY A 233 19.12 15.97 10.45
N THR A 234 18.87 15.49 11.65
CA THR A 234 17.65 14.81 12.06
C THR A 234 16.41 15.70 11.92
N GLN A 235 16.52 17.01 12.16
CA GLN A 235 15.41 17.95 11.90
C GLN A 235 15.23 18.18 10.41
N ALA A 236 16.33 18.46 9.70
CA ALA A 236 16.34 18.66 8.25
C ALA A 236 15.73 17.49 7.48
N LYS A 237 15.88 16.26 7.96
CA LYS A 237 15.28 15.04 7.37
C LYS A 237 13.76 15.10 7.20
N THR A 238 13.06 15.91 7.99
CA THR A 238 11.60 16.09 7.86
C THR A 238 11.21 16.78 6.54
N VAL A 239 12.12 17.58 5.98
CA VAL A 239 11.98 18.25 4.68
C VAL A 239 12.81 17.53 3.63
N ILE A 240 14.04 17.16 3.95
CA ILE A 240 14.94 16.44 3.06
C ILE A 240 14.96 14.96 3.42
N ASP A 241 13.85 14.30 3.14
CA ASP A 241 13.75 12.85 3.17
C ASP A 241 14.48 12.20 1.97
N THR A 242 14.36 10.88 1.83
CA THR A 242 15.02 10.14 0.75
C THR A 242 14.55 10.57 -0.64
N GLU A 243 13.27 10.89 -0.84
CA GLU A 243 12.78 11.40 -2.14
C GLU A 243 13.39 12.77 -2.44
N ALA A 244 13.41 13.66 -1.46
CA ALA A 244 13.94 15.01 -1.61
C ALA A 244 15.45 15.01 -1.86
N GLY A 245 16.20 14.15 -1.17
CA GLY A 245 17.61 13.94 -1.44
C GLY A 245 17.86 13.36 -2.83
N ASN A 246 17.03 12.43 -3.30
CA ASN A 246 17.13 11.93 -4.68
C ASN A 246 16.86 13.03 -5.72
N VAL A 247 15.88 13.91 -5.48
CA VAL A 247 15.64 15.09 -6.33
C VAL A 247 16.90 15.96 -6.42
N LEU A 248 17.58 16.22 -5.30
CA LEU A 248 18.83 16.98 -5.29
C LEU A 248 19.89 16.33 -6.19
N LEU A 249 20.12 15.03 -6.01
CA LEU A 249 21.10 14.28 -6.79
C LEU A 249 20.72 14.19 -8.29
N ASP A 250 19.42 14.10 -8.62
CA ASP A 250 18.98 14.11 -10.02
C ASP A 250 19.26 15.45 -10.71
N TYR A 251 19.17 16.57 -9.99
CA TYR A 251 19.53 17.88 -10.55
C TYR A 251 21.03 18.05 -10.72
N ILE A 252 21.86 17.44 -9.85
CA ILE A 252 23.31 17.34 -10.05
C ILE A 252 23.57 16.62 -11.38
N ASP A 253 23.06 15.39 -11.52
CA ASP A 253 23.23 14.58 -12.73
C ASP A 253 22.74 15.33 -13.99
N LYS A 254 21.60 16.02 -13.89
CA LYS A 254 21.02 16.79 -15.01
C LYS A 254 21.89 17.94 -15.47
N TYR A 255 22.49 18.69 -14.54
CA TYR A 255 23.20 19.92 -14.87
C TYR A 255 24.71 19.74 -15.04
N TYR A 256 25.28 18.64 -14.56
CA TYR A 256 26.73 18.40 -14.58
C TYR A 256 27.35 18.46 -15.98
N TYR A 257 26.74 17.80 -16.97
CA TYR A 257 27.20 17.86 -18.38
C TYR A 257 26.69 19.10 -19.15
N GLY A 258 26.07 20.05 -18.45
CA GLY A 258 25.57 21.29 -19.04
C GLY A 258 26.68 22.28 -19.38
N LYS A 259 26.40 23.21 -20.30
CA LYS A 259 27.30 24.35 -20.59
C LYS A 259 27.08 25.47 -19.57
N LEU A 260 27.34 25.19 -18.29
CA LEU A 260 27.20 26.14 -17.19
C LEU A 260 28.58 26.41 -16.57
N THR A 261 28.75 27.56 -15.93
CA THR A 261 29.87 27.73 -15.00
C THR A 261 29.55 27.00 -13.69
N ASP A 262 30.57 26.63 -12.93
CA ASP A 262 30.41 25.79 -11.73
C ASP A 262 29.46 26.42 -10.70
N GLU A 263 29.50 27.74 -10.54
CA GLU A 263 28.62 28.45 -9.60
C GLU A 263 27.17 28.48 -10.08
N VAL A 264 26.97 28.60 -11.40
CA VAL A 264 25.64 28.55 -12.01
C VAL A 264 25.08 27.12 -11.95
N PHE A 265 25.92 26.12 -12.15
CA PHE A 265 25.59 24.72 -11.99
C PHE A 265 25.02 24.45 -10.59
N PHE A 266 25.81 24.66 -9.54
CA PHE A 266 25.35 24.41 -8.17
C PHE A 266 24.21 25.33 -7.75
N SER A 267 24.22 26.60 -8.16
CA SER A 267 23.08 27.51 -7.90
C SER A 267 21.78 26.95 -8.48
N ASN A 268 21.79 26.44 -9.70
CA ASN A 268 20.60 25.86 -10.33
C ASN A 268 20.19 24.54 -9.66
N VAL A 269 21.16 23.69 -9.29
CA VAL A 269 20.90 22.47 -8.53
C VAL A 269 20.10 22.79 -7.27
N PHE A 270 20.59 23.71 -6.42
CA PHE A 270 19.89 24.05 -5.19
C PHE A 270 18.55 24.75 -5.48
N ARG A 271 18.51 25.70 -6.41
CA ARG A 271 17.27 26.43 -6.70
C ARG A 271 16.14 25.51 -7.16
N ASP A 272 16.41 24.68 -8.15
CA ASP A 272 15.39 23.84 -8.77
C ASP A 272 15.02 22.65 -7.89
N SER A 273 15.98 22.12 -7.12
CA SER A 273 15.70 21.10 -6.11
C SER A 273 14.73 21.62 -5.07
N ALA A 274 14.94 22.83 -4.55
CA ALA A 274 14.01 23.44 -3.60
C ALA A 274 12.61 23.56 -4.19
N ASP A 275 12.51 23.98 -5.46
CA ASP A 275 11.23 24.09 -6.15
C ASP A 275 10.51 22.75 -6.27
N ARG A 276 11.23 21.71 -6.67
CA ARG A 276 10.70 20.36 -6.85
C ARG A 276 10.36 19.68 -5.54
N ILE A 277 11.20 19.79 -4.51
CA ILE A 277 10.99 19.19 -3.18
C ILE A 277 9.70 19.75 -2.55
N MET A 278 9.50 21.07 -2.65
CA MET A 278 8.37 21.77 -2.05
C MET A 278 7.08 21.72 -2.88
N THR A 279 7.10 21.08 -4.07
CA THR A 279 5.91 20.94 -4.93
C THR A 279 5.50 19.48 -5.06
N VAL A 280 4.27 19.17 -4.66
CA VAL A 280 3.76 17.78 -4.71
C VAL A 280 3.26 17.45 -6.12
N THR A 281 3.82 16.39 -6.70
CA THR A 281 3.39 15.82 -7.97
C THR A 281 2.18 14.91 -7.74
N ARG A 282 0.97 15.42 -8.03
CA ARG A 282 -0.26 14.62 -7.96
C ARG A 282 -0.55 13.98 -9.31
N SER A 283 -0.90 12.68 -9.33
CA SER A 283 -1.32 12.01 -10.56
C SER A 283 -2.73 12.48 -10.99
N PRO A 284 -2.91 13.06 -12.19
CA PRO A 284 -4.22 13.48 -12.68
C PRO A 284 -5.22 12.33 -12.80
N TRP A 285 -4.72 11.11 -13.03
CA TRP A 285 -5.53 9.91 -13.19
C TRP A 285 -6.33 9.55 -11.94
N ILE A 286 -5.86 9.91 -10.75
CA ILE A 286 -6.60 9.68 -9.51
C ILE A 286 -7.94 10.41 -9.58
N ILE A 287 -7.96 11.68 -10.01
CA ILE A 287 -9.18 12.47 -10.14
C ILE A 287 -10.12 11.85 -11.19
N VAL A 288 -9.59 11.50 -12.36
CA VAL A 288 -10.37 10.89 -13.46
C VAL A 288 -11.01 9.57 -13.03
N LEU A 289 -10.23 8.67 -12.40
CA LEU A 289 -10.74 7.39 -11.90
C LEU A 289 -11.76 7.57 -10.79
N THR A 290 -11.61 8.59 -9.93
CA THR A 290 -12.60 8.89 -8.89
C THR A 290 -13.94 9.31 -9.50
N ILE A 291 -13.92 10.19 -10.51
CA ILE A 291 -15.13 10.63 -11.24
C ILE A 291 -15.79 9.44 -11.95
N LEU A 292 -14.99 8.60 -12.63
CA LEU A 292 -15.48 7.42 -13.33
C LEU A 292 -16.12 6.42 -12.35
N GLY A 293 -15.49 6.20 -11.19
CA GLY A 293 -16.03 5.38 -10.11
C GLY A 293 -17.37 5.88 -9.60
N VAL A 294 -17.52 7.19 -9.38
CA VAL A 294 -18.81 7.80 -8.96
C VAL A 294 -19.89 7.62 -10.03
N LEU A 295 -19.56 7.82 -11.31
CA LEU A 295 -20.50 7.63 -12.42
C LEU A 295 -20.96 6.17 -12.51
N LEU A 296 -20.04 5.21 -12.38
CA LEU A 296 -20.38 3.78 -12.32
C LEU A 296 -21.31 3.49 -11.15
N LEU A 297 -21.03 4.03 -9.96
CA LEU A 297 -21.87 3.83 -8.78
C LEU A 297 -23.28 4.40 -8.98
N LEU A 298 -23.41 5.62 -9.54
CA LEU A 298 -24.69 6.23 -9.87
C LEU A 298 -25.48 5.41 -10.91
N SER A 299 -24.81 4.91 -11.94
CA SER A 299 -25.45 4.05 -12.97
C SER A 299 -25.95 2.72 -12.39
N LEU A 300 -25.19 2.08 -11.50
CA LEU A 300 -25.61 0.86 -10.79
C LEU A 300 -26.81 1.12 -9.88
N LEU A 301 -26.80 2.22 -9.13
CA LEU A 301 -27.95 2.64 -8.30
C LEU A 301 -29.19 2.91 -9.15
N TYR A 302 -29.03 3.56 -10.31
CA TYR A 302 -30.13 3.80 -11.24
C TYR A 302 -30.70 2.51 -11.80
N LEU A 303 -29.84 1.57 -12.23
CA LEU A 303 -30.29 0.26 -12.73
C LEU A 303 -31.00 -0.54 -11.64
N TRP A 304 -30.48 -0.55 -10.41
CA TRP A 304 -31.13 -1.20 -9.28
C TRP A 304 -32.50 -0.59 -8.97
N TRP A 305 -32.59 0.75 -8.92
CA TRP A 305 -33.86 1.44 -8.71
C TRP A 305 -34.86 1.18 -9.84
N SER A 306 -34.39 1.16 -11.10
CA SER A 306 -35.20 0.82 -12.27
C SER A 306 -35.73 -0.62 -12.19
N HIS A 307 -34.89 -1.59 -11.83
CA HIS A 307 -35.31 -2.98 -11.63
C HIS A 307 -36.28 -3.15 -10.45
N ALA A 308 -36.02 -2.49 -9.32
CA ALA A 308 -36.91 -2.51 -8.16
C ALA A 308 -38.28 -1.90 -8.51
N LYS A 309 -38.31 -0.83 -9.33
CA LYS A 309 -39.55 -0.22 -9.79
C LYS A 309 -40.31 -1.11 -10.78
N LYS A 310 -39.59 -1.82 -11.67
CA LYS A 310 -40.19 -2.80 -12.58
C LYS A 310 -40.85 -3.96 -11.85
N GLN A 311 -40.26 -4.46 -10.75
CA GLN A 311 -40.90 -5.51 -9.94
C GLN A 311 -42.22 -5.05 -9.32
N LYS A 312 -42.26 -3.84 -8.74
CA LYS A 312 -43.49 -3.27 -8.16
C LYS A 312 -44.62 -3.09 -9.19
N ASN A 313 -44.27 -2.72 -10.42
CA ASN A 313 -45.25 -2.57 -11.50
C ASN A 313 -45.83 -3.93 -11.96
N LEU A 314 -45.06 -5.01 -11.90
CA LEU A 314 -45.53 -6.35 -12.24
C LEU A 314 -46.46 -6.92 -11.16
N GLU A 315 -46.15 -6.68 -9.88
CA GLU A 315 -47.01 -7.07 -8.76
C GLU A 315 -48.36 -6.33 -8.81
N ALA A 316 -48.35 -5.03 -9.16
CA ALA A 316 -49.57 -4.25 -9.34
C ALA A 316 -50.47 -4.82 -10.47
N GLN A 317 -49.88 -5.22 -11.60
CA GLN A 317 -50.61 -5.86 -12.70
C GLN A 317 -51.21 -7.21 -12.31
N GLN A 318 -50.48 -8.03 -11.53
CA GLN A 318 -50.99 -9.30 -11.03
C GLN A 318 -52.12 -9.12 -10.01
N THR A 319 -52.06 -8.08 -9.17
CA THR A 319 -53.17 -7.75 -8.26
C THR A 319 -54.40 -7.25 -9.03
N GLU A 320 -54.22 -6.50 -10.12
CA GLU A 320 -55.34 -6.08 -10.98
C GLU A 320 -55.98 -7.26 -11.75
N GLU A 321 -55.17 -8.23 -12.19
CA GLU A 321 -55.67 -9.46 -12.83
C GLU A 321 -56.40 -10.37 -11.82
N MET A 322 -55.91 -10.48 -10.58
CA MET A 322 -56.62 -11.19 -9.50
C MET A 322 -57.94 -10.52 -9.12
N LEU A 323 -57.98 -9.19 -9.09
CA LEU A 323 -59.22 -8.42 -8.82
C LEU A 323 -60.26 -8.54 -9.95
N LYS A 324 -59.84 -8.91 -11.16
CA LYS A 324 -60.71 -9.11 -12.34
C LYS A 324 -61.02 -10.58 -12.63
N THR A 325 -60.46 -11.52 -11.88
CA THR A 325 -60.79 -12.94 -12.04
C THR A 325 -62.16 -13.20 -11.41
N PRO A 326 -63.18 -13.63 -12.18
CA PRO A 326 -64.54 -13.79 -11.66
C PRO A 326 -64.63 -14.93 -10.63
N LEU A 327 -65.42 -14.71 -9.57
CA LEU A 327 -65.62 -15.62 -8.44
C LEU A 327 -66.17 -17.02 -8.80
N ASP A 328 -66.60 -17.26 -10.04
CA ASP A 328 -67.19 -18.54 -10.48
C ASP A 328 -66.19 -19.70 -10.61
N THR A 329 -64.88 -19.43 -10.68
CA THR A 329 -63.88 -20.51 -10.85
C THR A 329 -63.46 -21.17 -9.54
N PHE A 330 -63.82 -20.59 -8.39
CA PHE A 330 -63.45 -21.11 -7.06
C PHE A 330 -64.61 -21.76 -6.30
N GLY A 331 -65.85 -21.71 -6.83
CA GLY A 331 -67.04 -22.07 -6.06
C GLY A 331 -67.70 -23.41 -6.41
N ASN A 332 -67.64 -23.88 -7.65
CA ASN A 332 -68.68 -24.82 -8.12
C ASN A 332 -68.25 -26.28 -8.30
N THR A 333 -66.96 -26.63 -8.23
CA THR A 333 -66.55 -28.03 -8.45
C THR A 333 -66.23 -28.79 -7.17
N GLU A 334 -65.56 -28.18 -6.18
CA GLU A 334 -65.20 -28.89 -4.95
C GLU A 334 -66.35 -28.95 -3.93
N ALA A 335 -67.16 -27.90 -3.84
CA ALA A 335 -68.28 -27.83 -2.90
C ALA A 335 -69.44 -28.77 -3.29
N GLU A 336 -69.69 -28.96 -4.59
CA GLU A 336 -70.78 -29.79 -5.10
C GLU A 336 -70.46 -31.29 -5.02
N GLU A 337 -69.18 -31.65 -5.13
CA GLU A 337 -68.69 -33.02 -4.98
C GLU A 337 -68.60 -33.45 -3.50
N LEU A 338 -68.31 -32.52 -2.58
CA LEU A 338 -68.40 -32.73 -1.14
C LEU A 338 -69.85 -32.87 -0.66
N ALA A 339 -70.78 -32.04 -1.16
CA ALA A 339 -72.19 -32.12 -0.78
C ALA A 339 -72.83 -33.48 -1.13
N LYS A 340 -72.53 -34.04 -2.31
CA LYS A 340 -73.00 -35.38 -2.69
C LYS A 340 -72.50 -36.50 -1.79
N LYS A 341 -71.28 -36.38 -1.25
CA LYS A 341 -70.68 -37.42 -0.42
C LYS A 341 -71.30 -37.51 0.98
N TYR A 342 -71.81 -36.40 1.51
CA TYR A 342 -72.46 -36.36 2.83
C TYR A 342 -73.97 -36.68 2.77
N ASP A 343 -74.63 -36.46 1.63
CA ASP A 343 -76.05 -36.82 1.45
C ASP A 343 -76.29 -38.34 1.26
N ASP A 344 -75.30 -39.09 0.74
CA ASP A 344 -75.38 -40.55 0.60
C ASP A 344 -75.03 -41.31 1.90
N GLU A 345 -74.14 -40.76 2.75
CA GLU A 345 -73.79 -41.35 4.04
C GLU A 345 -74.92 -41.23 5.09
N THR A 346 -75.74 -40.18 5.02
CA THR A 346 -76.85 -39.95 5.97
C THR A 346 -78.07 -40.83 5.70
N LYS A 347 -78.28 -41.29 4.46
CA LYS A 347 -79.34 -42.27 4.15
C LYS A 347 -78.96 -43.71 4.49
N THR A 348 -77.66 -44.02 4.46
CA THR A 348 -77.14 -45.38 4.73
C THR A 348 -77.01 -45.65 6.24
N THR A 349 -76.77 -44.62 7.06
CA THR A 349 -76.62 -44.74 8.53
C THR A 349 -77.96 -44.76 9.29
N ALA A 350 -79.03 -44.22 8.70
CA ALA A 350 -80.37 -44.27 9.29
C ALA A 350 -81.05 -45.65 9.17
N ASP A 351 -80.72 -46.46 8.15
CA ASP A 351 -81.32 -47.80 7.94
C ASP A 351 -80.59 -48.92 8.70
N VAL A 352 -79.34 -48.69 9.13
CA VAL A 352 -78.54 -49.68 9.90
C VAL A 352 -78.83 -49.61 11.40
N THR A 353 -79.16 -48.44 11.94
CA THR A 353 -79.33 -48.26 13.39
C THR A 353 -80.68 -48.79 13.91
N ILE A 354 -81.69 -48.92 13.05
CA ILE A 354 -83.02 -49.47 13.43
C ILE A 354 -83.02 -51.01 13.47
N LYS A 355 -82.04 -51.69 12.85
CA LYS A 355 -81.97 -53.18 12.82
C LYS A 355 -81.16 -53.80 13.95
N SER A 356 -80.32 -53.05 14.66
CA SER A 356 -79.42 -53.60 15.68
C SER A 356 -79.99 -53.66 17.10
N GLU A 357 -81.18 -53.11 17.37
CA GLU A 357 -81.80 -53.17 18.70
C GLU A 357 -82.70 -54.40 18.91
N ASP A 358 -82.97 -55.20 17.87
CA ASP A 358 -83.92 -56.33 17.92
C ASP A 358 -83.26 -57.73 18.02
N GLU A 359 -81.92 -57.84 17.96
CA GLU A 359 -81.26 -59.16 17.80
C GLU A 359 -80.33 -59.60 18.96
N SER A 360 -80.19 -58.83 20.05
CA SER A 360 -79.37 -59.29 21.21
C SER A 360 -80.17 -59.99 22.32
N ASN A 361 -81.46 -60.29 22.11
CA ASN A 361 -82.25 -61.17 22.98
C ASN A 361 -82.35 -62.60 22.39
N LYS A 362 -81.20 -63.28 22.34
CA LYS A 362 -80.99 -64.74 22.17
C LYS A 362 -79.46 -64.89 22.15
N THR A 363 -78.78 -65.54 23.08
CA THR A 363 -78.93 -66.96 23.41
C THR A 363 -78.13 -67.21 24.69
N GLU A 364 -78.80 -67.72 25.73
CA GLU A 364 -78.20 -68.46 26.83
C GLU A 364 -77.59 -69.79 26.36
N GLU A 365 -76.72 -70.33 27.21
CA GLU A 365 -76.30 -71.74 27.33
C GLU A 365 -75.03 -72.25 26.59
N LYS A 366 -73.95 -72.32 27.41
CA LYS A 366 -73.03 -73.46 27.66
C LYS A 366 -72.12 -74.01 26.53
N PRO A 367 -71.08 -74.82 26.88
CA PRO A 367 -70.63 -75.26 28.20
C PRO A 367 -69.28 -74.72 28.68
#